data_AF-A0A1F2QUH6-F1
#
_entry.id   AF-A0A1F2QUH6-F1
#
_cell.length_a   1.000
_cell.length_b   1.000
_cell.length_c   1.000
_cell.angle_alpha   90.00
_cell.angle_beta   90.00
_cell.angle_gamma   90.00
#
_symmetry.space_group_name_H-M   'P 1'
#
loop_
_entity.id
_entity.type
_entity.pdbx_description
1 polymer ?
#
loop_
_entity_poly.entity_id
_entity_poly.type
_entity_poly.pdbx_seq_one_letter_code
_entity_poly.pdbx_strand_id
1 'polypeptide(L)'
;MNRERPPDYADRLPRLIPKEEDDISHLSDEMADVLYPGRRPRPFRMGVVFEAFEGEAHTRAVELARRSAVYREEKGPEETVHHAAFEAAEARTLRDLFDLVGGRPGTEVLVDGKKLPCAHEIWLPLFWIFVGGEA
;
A
#
# COMPACT_ATOMS: atom_id res chain seq x y z
N MET A 1 22.13 -32.23 34.86
CA MET A 1 23.05 -31.08 34.89
C MET A 1 23.03 -30.43 33.52
N ASN A 2 22.34 -29.30 33.39
CA ASN A 2 22.28 -28.55 32.13
C ASN A 2 23.62 -27.81 31.99
N ARG A 3 24.44 -28.14 30.98
CA ARG A 3 25.67 -27.37 30.71
C ARG A 3 25.23 -26.08 30.04
N GLU A 4 25.32 -24.95 30.75
CA GLU A 4 25.14 -23.64 30.14
C GLU A 4 26.13 -23.48 28.99
N ARG A 5 25.61 -23.14 27.80
CA ARG A 5 26.43 -22.88 26.62
C ARG A 5 27.24 -21.61 26.87
N PRO A 6 28.56 -21.60 26.64
CA PRO A 6 29.35 -20.37 26.75
C PRO A 6 28.86 -19.32 25.74
N PRO A 7 28.83 -18.03 26.12
CA PRO A 7 28.32 -16.96 25.27
C PRO A 7 29.16 -16.83 24.00
N ASP A 8 28.47 -16.81 22.86
CA ASP A 8 29.06 -16.71 21.53
C ASP A 8 29.46 -15.26 21.22
N TYR A 9 30.20 -15.05 20.15
CA TYR A 9 30.58 -13.72 19.65
C TYR A 9 29.36 -12.79 19.49
N ALA A 10 28.23 -13.32 19.00
CA ALA A 10 26.99 -12.57 18.84
C ALA A 10 26.43 -12.03 20.17
N ASP A 11 26.63 -12.73 21.28
CA ASP A 11 26.15 -12.31 22.61
C ASP A 11 26.98 -11.16 23.21
N ARG A 12 28.17 -10.91 22.65
CA ARG A 12 29.11 -9.86 23.11
C ARG A 12 28.96 -8.55 22.35
N LEU A 13 28.23 -8.56 21.23
CA LEU A 13 27.98 -7.35 20.47
C LEU A 13 27.01 -6.47 21.24
N PRO A 14 27.24 -5.15 21.31
CA PRO A 14 26.23 -4.23 21.81
C PRO A 14 24.98 -4.39 20.95
N ARG A 15 23.81 -4.51 21.59
CA ARG A 15 22.53 -4.55 20.86
C ARG A 15 22.38 -3.23 20.13
N LEU A 16 22.57 -3.25 18.80
CA LEU A 16 22.51 -2.05 17.96
C LEU A 16 21.07 -1.53 17.80
N ILE A 17 20.09 -2.42 17.97
CA ILE A 17 18.67 -2.09 17.91
C ILE A 17 18.12 -2.19 19.34
N PRO A 18 17.57 -1.09 19.90
CA PRO A 18 16.82 -1.14 21.15
C PRO A 18 15.71 -2.20 21.03
N LYS A 19 15.46 -2.97 22.09
CA LYS A 19 14.36 -3.96 22.06
C LYS A 19 13.01 -3.28 21.77
N GLU A 20 12.85 -2.05 22.24
CA GLU A 20 11.63 -1.26 22.09
C GLU A 20 12.02 0.22 21.98
N GLU A 21 11.44 0.89 21.00
CA GLU A 21 11.47 2.34 20.84
C GLU A 21 10.04 2.87 21.02
N ASP A 22 9.90 3.95 21.78
CA ASP A 22 8.58 4.50 22.13
C ASP A 22 7.97 5.33 20.99
N ASP A 23 8.81 5.99 20.18
CA ASP A 23 8.37 6.79 19.03
C ASP A 23 8.83 6.18 17.70
N ILE A 24 7.93 5.42 17.07
CA ILE A 24 8.14 4.79 15.76
C ILE A 24 7.49 5.58 14.61
N SER A 25 7.05 6.83 14.85
CA SER A 25 6.32 7.64 13.87
C SER A 25 7.16 7.99 12.63
N HIS A 26 8.47 8.09 12.82
CA HIS A 26 9.45 8.41 11.79
C HIS A 26 9.78 7.23 10.85
N LEU A 27 9.40 6.00 11.24
CA LEU A 27 9.63 4.81 10.44
C LEU A 27 8.56 4.67 9.35
N SER A 28 8.96 4.12 8.20
CA SER A 28 8.00 3.64 7.20
C SER A 28 7.15 2.50 7.79
N ASP A 29 5.94 2.30 7.26
CA ASP A 29 5.05 1.22 7.70
C ASP A 29 5.76 -0.16 7.63
N GLU A 30 6.53 -0.41 6.56
CA GLU A 30 7.29 -1.67 6.40
C GLU A 30 8.38 -1.83 7.46
N MET A 31 9.14 -0.77 7.74
CA MET A 31 10.21 -0.81 8.73
C MET A 31 9.64 -0.98 10.14
N ALA A 32 8.53 -0.30 10.44
CA ALA A 32 7.82 -0.44 11.70
C ALA A 32 7.27 -1.86 11.88
N ASP A 33 6.72 -2.48 10.83
CA ASP A 33 6.22 -3.87 10.88
C ASP A 33 7.36 -4.88 11.12
N VAL A 34 8.52 -4.67 10.51
CA VAL A 34 9.68 -5.57 10.66
C VAL A 34 10.36 -5.42 12.02
N LEU A 35 10.59 -4.19 12.47
CA LEU A 35 11.32 -3.90 13.71
C LEU A 35 10.42 -3.99 14.96
N TYR A 36 9.16 -3.60 14.84
CA TYR A 36 8.19 -3.49 15.95
C TYR A 36 6.81 -4.07 15.57
N PRO A 37 6.71 -5.37 15.24
CA PRO A 37 5.48 -5.97 14.75
C PRO A 37 4.30 -5.77 15.73
N GLY A 38 3.19 -5.24 15.22
CA GLY A 38 1.95 -5.02 15.98
C GLY A 38 1.88 -3.71 16.79
N ARG A 39 2.95 -2.89 16.85
CA ARG A 39 2.90 -1.59 17.55
C ARG A 39 2.18 -0.49 16.76
N ARG A 40 2.13 -0.58 15.43
CA ARG A 40 1.43 0.38 14.57
C ARG A 40 0.41 -0.38 13.71
N PRO A 41 -0.91 -0.14 13.88
CA PRO A 41 -1.88 -0.72 12.96
C PRO A 41 -1.67 -0.08 11.59
N ARG A 42 -1.33 -0.91 10.59
CA ARG A 42 -1.22 -0.45 9.22
C ARG A 42 -2.62 -0.13 8.69
N PRO A 43 -2.86 1.09 8.17
CA PRO A 43 -4.17 1.40 7.63
C PRO A 43 -4.42 0.53 6.40
N PHE A 44 -5.62 -0.04 6.33
CA PHE A 44 -6.08 -0.83 5.19
C PHE A 44 -6.15 0.06 3.95
N ARG A 45 -5.52 -0.37 2.85
CA ARG A 45 -5.47 0.42 1.61
C ARG A 45 -5.89 -0.40 0.40
N MET A 46 -6.69 0.24 -0.45
CA MET A 46 -7.03 -0.24 -1.78
C MET A 46 -6.16 0.47 -2.80
N GLY A 47 -5.38 -0.31 -3.54
CA GLY A 47 -4.49 0.19 -4.59
C GLY A 47 -5.10 0.08 -5.99
N VAL A 48 -4.74 1.01 -6.85
CA VAL A 48 -5.02 0.97 -8.30
C VAL A 48 -3.70 1.17 -9.03
N VAL A 49 -3.44 0.29 -9.99
CA VAL A 49 -2.31 0.36 -10.90
C VAL A 49 -2.85 0.48 -12.31
N PHE A 50 -2.36 1.44 -13.08
CA PHE A 50 -2.79 1.65 -14.46
C PHE A 50 -1.64 2.21 -15.31
N GLU A 51 -1.64 1.85 -16.59
CA GLU A 51 -0.69 2.34 -17.58
C GLU A 51 -1.06 3.75 -18.07
N ALA A 52 -0.10 4.49 -18.59
CA ALA A 52 -0.34 5.76 -19.25
C ALA A 52 -1.20 5.56 -20.51
N PHE A 53 -2.04 6.53 -20.83
CA PHE A 53 -2.93 6.42 -21.99
C PHE A 53 -3.25 7.80 -22.57
N GLU A 54 -3.76 7.82 -23.79
CA GLU A 54 -4.09 9.05 -24.50
C GLU A 54 -5.43 9.67 -24.06
N GLY A 55 -5.48 11.01 -23.99
CA GLY A 55 -6.68 11.82 -23.79
C GLY A 55 -6.83 12.48 -22.41
N GLU A 56 -7.81 13.37 -22.29
CA GLU A 56 -8.05 14.20 -21.09
C GLU A 56 -8.34 13.37 -19.81
N ALA A 57 -8.93 12.19 -19.98
CA ALA A 57 -9.16 11.25 -18.89
C ALA A 57 -7.85 10.82 -18.20
N HIS A 58 -6.71 10.84 -18.92
CA HIS A 58 -5.42 10.47 -18.36
C HIS A 58 -4.93 11.52 -17.38
N THR A 59 -4.96 12.78 -17.81
CA THR A 59 -4.60 13.91 -16.96
C THR A 59 -5.43 13.90 -15.68
N ARG A 60 -6.75 13.70 -15.80
CA ARG A 60 -7.64 13.61 -14.63
C ARG A 60 -7.36 12.39 -13.74
N ALA A 61 -7.07 11.23 -14.32
CA ALA A 61 -6.70 10.03 -13.56
C ALA A 61 -5.39 10.25 -12.78
N VAL A 62 -4.38 10.85 -13.40
CA VAL A 62 -3.11 11.16 -12.74
C VAL A 62 -3.30 12.19 -11.62
N GLU A 63 -4.14 13.21 -11.81
CA GLU A 63 -4.47 14.18 -10.76
C GLU A 63 -5.13 13.52 -9.55
N LEU A 64 -6.06 12.58 -9.78
CA LEU A 64 -6.69 11.81 -8.70
C LEU A 64 -5.69 10.87 -8.02
N ALA A 65 -4.86 10.18 -8.81
CA ALA A 65 -3.84 9.26 -8.30
C ALA A 65 -2.81 9.98 -7.40
N ARG A 66 -2.42 11.21 -7.75
CA ARG A 66 -1.50 12.04 -6.96
C ARG A 66 -2.03 12.48 -5.60
N ARG A 67 -3.33 12.32 -5.34
CA ARG A 67 -3.91 12.56 -4.00
C ARG A 67 -3.54 11.47 -3.00
N SER A 68 -3.17 10.28 -3.47
CA SER A 68 -2.73 9.19 -2.60
C SER A 68 -1.36 9.51 -1.99
N ALA A 69 -1.24 9.33 -0.68
CA ALA A 69 0.01 9.54 0.06
C ALA A 69 1.17 8.62 -0.39
N VAL A 70 0.85 7.51 -1.06
CA VAL A 70 1.81 6.50 -1.54
C VAL A 70 1.90 6.46 -3.06
N TYR A 71 1.52 7.56 -3.73
CA TYR A 71 1.59 7.65 -5.18
C TYR A 71 3.03 7.50 -5.68
N ARG A 72 3.23 6.69 -6.73
CA ARG A 72 4.49 6.61 -7.44
C ARG A 72 4.29 6.32 -8.93
N GLU A 73 5.23 6.78 -9.72
CA GLU A 73 5.32 6.54 -11.16
C GLU A 73 6.52 5.63 -11.42
N GLU A 74 6.28 4.50 -12.08
CA GLU A 74 7.32 3.60 -12.54
C GLU A 74 7.46 3.77 -14.06
N LYS A 75 8.61 4.31 -14.50
CA LYS A 75 8.89 4.46 -15.93
C LYS A 75 9.38 3.14 -16.48
N GLY A 76 8.49 2.41 -17.14
CA GLY A 76 8.82 1.20 -17.88
C GLY A 76 9.56 1.51 -19.19
N PRO A 77 10.07 0.46 -19.87
CA PRO A 77 10.69 0.60 -21.18
C PRO A 77 9.72 1.00 -22.29
N GLU A 78 8.43 0.66 -22.14
CA GLU A 78 7.38 0.91 -23.14
C GLU A 78 6.40 1.99 -22.67
N GLU A 79 5.89 1.89 -21.43
CA GLU A 79 4.92 2.84 -20.87
C GLU A 79 5.20 3.20 -19.40
N THR A 80 4.68 4.35 -18.98
CA THR A 80 4.72 4.77 -17.57
C THR A 80 3.56 4.12 -16.82
N VAL A 81 3.86 3.44 -15.72
CA VAL A 81 2.87 2.80 -14.86
C VAL A 81 2.66 3.66 -13.62
N HIS A 82 1.41 3.96 -13.31
CA HIS A 82 1.01 4.73 -12.15
C HIS A 82 0.52 3.81 -11.05
N HIS A 83 1.02 4.01 -9.84
CA HIS A 83 0.58 3.29 -8.64
C HIS A 83 0.01 4.30 -7.64
N ALA A 84 -1.21 4.06 -7.19
CA ALA A 84 -1.84 4.81 -6.11
C ALA A 84 -2.51 3.85 -5.13
N ALA A 85 -2.58 4.21 -3.84
CA ALA A 85 -3.39 3.47 -2.89
C ALA A 85 -4.07 4.39 -1.88
N PHE A 86 -5.32 4.08 -1.57
CA PHE A 86 -6.23 4.93 -0.84
C PHE A 86 -6.75 4.22 0.40
N GLU A 87 -6.86 4.96 1.49
CA GLU A 87 -7.47 4.48 2.73
C GLU A 87 -9.00 4.51 2.63
N ALA A 88 -9.69 3.88 3.59
CA ALA A 88 -11.15 3.87 3.62
C ALA A 88 -11.77 5.28 3.58
N ALA A 89 -11.15 6.26 4.24
CA ALA A 89 -11.59 7.66 4.22
C ALA A 89 -11.55 8.31 2.82
N GLU A 90 -10.75 7.75 1.91
CA GLU A 90 -10.51 8.26 0.55
C GLU A 90 -11.28 7.46 -0.51
N ALA A 91 -12.22 6.61 -0.11
CA ALA A 91 -12.95 5.71 -0.99
C ALA A 91 -13.65 6.42 -2.17
N ARG A 92 -14.10 7.67 -1.98
CA ARG A 92 -14.67 8.49 -3.07
C ARG A 92 -13.63 8.79 -4.15
N THR A 93 -12.43 9.22 -3.77
CA THR A 93 -11.32 9.49 -4.71
C THR A 93 -10.91 8.22 -5.46
N LEU A 94 -10.84 7.09 -4.74
CA LEU A 94 -10.57 5.78 -5.35
C LEU A 94 -11.62 5.44 -6.41
N ARG A 95 -12.91 5.64 -6.10
CA ARG A 95 -14.00 5.36 -7.03
C ARG A 95 -13.93 6.24 -8.26
N ASP A 96 -13.75 7.55 -8.08
CA ASP A 96 -13.60 8.50 -9.19
C ASP A 96 -12.42 8.13 -10.10
N LEU A 97 -11.30 7.68 -9.51
CA LEU A 97 -10.16 7.20 -10.28
C LEU A 97 -10.52 5.92 -11.04
N PHE A 98 -11.12 4.96 -10.35
CA PHE A 98 -11.46 3.66 -10.93
C PHE A 98 -12.49 3.78 -12.06
N ASP A 99 -13.44 4.70 -11.99
CA ASP A 99 -14.40 4.96 -13.07
C ASP A 99 -13.71 5.45 -14.36
N LEU A 100 -12.51 6.07 -14.27
CA LEU A 100 -11.72 6.51 -15.42
C LEU A 100 -10.83 5.42 -16.01
N VAL A 101 -10.29 4.53 -15.16
CA VAL A 101 -9.25 3.57 -15.57
C VAL A 101 -9.71 2.11 -15.58
N GLY A 102 -10.74 1.75 -14.82
CA GLY A 102 -11.17 0.36 -14.59
C GLY A 102 -11.62 -0.41 -15.82
N GLY A 103 -12.04 0.28 -16.89
CA GLY A 103 -12.38 -0.33 -18.17
C GLY A 103 -11.18 -0.62 -19.07
N ARG A 104 -9.96 -0.20 -18.69
CA ARG A 104 -8.76 -0.35 -19.52
C ARG A 104 -8.07 -1.69 -19.29
N PRO A 105 -7.51 -2.29 -20.35
CA PRO A 105 -6.58 -3.40 -20.19
C PRO A 105 -5.37 -2.95 -19.35
N GLY A 106 -4.81 -3.86 -18.55
CA GLY A 106 -3.66 -3.55 -17.70
C GLY A 106 -3.99 -2.82 -16.38
N THR A 107 -5.25 -2.42 -16.16
CA THR A 107 -5.63 -1.86 -14.86
C THR A 107 -5.75 -2.97 -13.83
N GLU A 108 -5.03 -2.84 -12.72
CA GLU A 108 -5.04 -3.79 -11.62
C GLU A 108 -5.44 -3.13 -10.31
N VAL A 109 -6.04 -3.95 -9.45
CA VAL A 109 -6.48 -3.54 -8.13
C VAL A 109 -5.67 -4.33 -7.10
N LEU A 110 -5.11 -3.60 -6.13
CA LEU A 110 -4.32 -4.16 -5.05
C LEU A 110 -5.08 -4.03 -3.74
N VAL A 111 -4.91 -5.01 -2.86
CA VAL A 111 -5.39 -4.95 -1.48
C VAL A 111 -4.17 -5.04 -0.57
N ASP A 112 -3.94 -4.00 0.22
CA ASP A 112 -2.73 -3.82 1.04
C ASP A 112 -1.42 -4.03 0.26
N GLY A 113 -1.41 -3.52 -0.99
CA GLY A 113 -0.25 -3.61 -1.88
C GLY A 113 -0.04 -4.98 -2.52
N LYS A 114 -0.95 -5.93 -2.32
CA LYS A 114 -0.89 -7.27 -2.93
C LYS A 114 -1.93 -7.41 -4.03
N LYS A 115 -1.53 -8.00 -5.16
CA LYS A 115 -2.47 -8.45 -6.19
C LYS A 115 -3.27 -9.61 -5.62
N LEU A 116 -4.59 -9.47 -5.54
CA LEU A 116 -5.48 -10.56 -5.16
C LEU A 116 -6.25 -11.07 -6.38
N PRO A 117 -6.55 -12.38 -6.43
CA PRO A 117 -7.47 -12.92 -7.44
C PRO A 117 -8.81 -12.20 -7.35
N CYS A 118 -9.37 -11.83 -8.50
CA CYS A 118 -10.67 -11.17 -8.61
C CYS A 118 -10.79 -9.88 -7.76
N ALA A 119 -9.70 -9.13 -7.61
CA ALA A 119 -9.70 -7.89 -6.83
C ALA A 119 -10.70 -6.86 -7.38
N HIS A 120 -10.85 -6.79 -8.70
CA HIS A 120 -11.83 -5.93 -9.35
C HIS A 120 -13.26 -6.43 -9.13
N GLU A 121 -13.51 -7.72 -9.29
CA GLU A 121 -14.86 -8.28 -9.36
C GLU A 121 -15.49 -8.52 -7.98
N ILE A 122 -14.69 -8.65 -6.94
CA ILE A 122 -15.16 -9.00 -5.58
C ILE A 122 -14.74 -7.93 -4.58
N TRP A 123 -13.45 -7.65 -4.47
CA TRP A 123 -12.94 -6.80 -3.39
C TRP A 123 -13.37 -5.35 -3.53
N LEU A 124 -13.35 -4.76 -4.73
CA LEU A 124 -13.83 -3.40 -4.96
C LEU A 124 -15.34 -3.24 -4.66
N PRO A 125 -16.24 -4.10 -5.19
CA PRO A 125 -17.65 -4.06 -4.84
C PRO A 125 -17.91 -4.18 -3.34
N LEU A 126 -17.24 -5.11 -2.66
CA LEU A 126 -17.35 -5.24 -1.20
C LEU A 126 -16.87 -3.97 -0.50
N PHE A 127 -15.71 -3.44 -0.88
CA PHE A 127 -15.17 -2.21 -0.32
C PHE A 127 -16.16 -1.04 -0.48
N TRP A 128 -16.77 -0.87 -1.66
CA TRP A 128 -17.79 0.16 -1.86
C TRP A 128 -19.07 -0.09 -1.07
N ILE A 129 -19.50 -1.34 -0.88
CA ILE A 129 -20.67 -1.64 -0.04
C ILE A 129 -20.39 -1.26 1.42
N PHE A 130 -19.20 -1.58 1.94
CA PHE A 130 -18.87 -1.38 3.36
C PHE A 130 -18.36 0.03 3.69
N VAL A 131 -17.79 0.74 2.72
CA VAL A 131 -17.19 2.06 2.92
C VAL A 131 -17.97 3.16 2.17
N GLY A 132 -18.61 2.81 1.06
CA GLY A 132 -19.41 3.72 0.23
C GLY A 132 -20.92 3.71 0.53
N GLY A 133 -21.36 2.96 1.54
CA GLY A 133 -22.70 3.10 2.13
C GLY A 133 -22.74 4.34 3.03
N GLU A 134 -23.39 5.41 2.54
CA GLU A 134 -23.83 6.68 3.17
C GLU A 134 -23.39 6.93 4.64
N ALA A 135 -22.71 8.05 4.95
CA ALA A 135 -23.15 9.42 4.69
C ALA A 135 -22.08 10.33 4.05
#